data_AF-A0A3D9I8X1-F1
#
_entry.id   AF-A0A3D9I8X1-F1
#
_cell.length_a   1.000
_cell.length_b   1.000
_cell.length_c   1.000
_cell.angle_alpha   90.00
_cell.angle_beta   90.00
_cell.angle_gamma   90.00
#
_symmetry.space_group_name_H-M   'P 1'
#
loop_
_entity.id
_entity.type
_entity.pdbx_description
1 polymer ?
#
loop_
_entity_poly.entity_id
_entity_poly.type
_entity_poly.pdbx_seq_one_letter_code
_entity_poly.pdbx_strand_id
1 'polypeptide(L)'
;MVPFISIQSQRGLIGIESERGRYDIRRPKPELQVQSIKAVVTATNRPGNLQIDQTLTNNALTGGKPEVFWNRIYSQYKQIAQQNIQQIVEKGNRMGNIARRDNPIPELALNDFVEGAPDLQVFGFASPTNIEFQYTPNDVNLQVDRGRLNIDVQVHRPEINFERGNVNIYMQQYPKVTITPPKIDITA
;
A
#
# COMPACT_ATOMS: atom_id res chain seq x y z
N MET A 1 -20.88 -74.52 -99.05
CA MET A 1 -20.85 -73.60 -97.89
C MET A 1 -19.40 -73.17 -97.72
N VAL A 2 -19.08 -71.88 -97.70
CA VAL A 2 -17.68 -71.40 -97.60
C VAL A 2 -17.30 -71.32 -96.11
N PRO A 3 -16.21 -71.95 -95.66
CA PRO A 3 -15.80 -71.89 -94.26
C PRO A 3 -15.36 -70.47 -93.87
N PHE A 4 -15.77 -69.99 -92.69
CA PHE A 4 -15.36 -68.69 -92.13
C PHE A 4 -14.62 -68.87 -90.80
N ILE A 5 -13.61 -68.04 -90.55
CA ILE A 5 -12.86 -67.99 -89.29
C ILE A 5 -13.59 -67.04 -88.33
N SER A 6 -13.70 -67.42 -87.05
CA SER A 6 -14.21 -66.55 -85.99
C SER A 6 -13.09 -66.09 -85.08
N ILE A 7 -13.00 -64.78 -84.85
CA ILE A 7 -12.03 -64.18 -83.93
C ILE A 7 -12.81 -63.45 -82.85
N GLN A 8 -12.62 -63.86 -81.60
CA GLN A 8 -13.15 -63.19 -80.43
C GLN A 8 -12.00 -62.61 -79.62
N SER A 9 -12.00 -61.29 -79.45
CA SER A 9 -11.01 -60.58 -78.65
C SER A 9 -11.63 -60.06 -77.36
N GLN A 10 -11.00 -60.37 -76.24
CA GLN A 10 -11.25 -59.80 -74.94
C GLN A 10 -10.12 -58.81 -74.62
N ARG A 11 -10.48 -57.55 -74.40
CA ARG A 11 -9.52 -56.51 -74.01
C ARG A 11 -8.99 -56.75 -72.59
N GLY A 12 -7.76 -56.35 -72.36
CA GLY A 12 -7.21 -56.27 -71.02
C GLY A 12 -7.81 -55.08 -70.26
N LEU A 13 -7.94 -55.21 -68.94
CA LEU A 13 -8.32 -54.13 -68.03
C LEU A 13 -7.28 -54.04 -66.92
N ILE A 14 -6.82 -52.82 -66.63
CA ILE A 14 -5.88 -52.52 -65.55
C ILE A 14 -6.68 -51.85 -64.43
N GLY A 15 -6.51 -52.36 -63.21
CA GLY A 15 -6.97 -51.73 -61.99
C GLY A 15 -5.88 -50.85 -61.40
N ILE A 16 -6.26 -49.70 -60.86
CA ILE A 16 -5.38 -48.81 -60.12
C ILE A 16 -6.04 -48.56 -58.77
N GLU A 17 -5.37 -48.98 -57.70
CA GLU A 17 -5.77 -48.67 -56.34
C GLU A 17 -4.73 -47.71 -55.75
N SER A 18 -5.19 -46.60 -55.19
CA SER A 18 -4.29 -45.57 -54.66
C SER A 18 -4.72 -45.16 -53.26
N GLU A 19 -3.77 -45.21 -52.33
CA GLU A 19 -3.91 -44.62 -51.00
C GLU A 19 -3.27 -43.24 -50.99
N ARG A 20 -3.96 -42.25 -50.41
CA ARG A 20 -3.41 -40.89 -50.28
C ARG A 20 -2.40 -40.85 -49.16
N GLY A 21 -1.28 -40.16 -49.37
CA GLY A 21 -0.35 -39.85 -48.30
C GLY A 21 -0.99 -38.94 -47.24
N ARG A 22 -0.47 -39.00 -46.01
CA ARG A 22 -0.94 -38.20 -44.89
C ARG A 22 0.21 -37.51 -44.17
N TYR A 23 -0.09 -36.34 -43.60
CA TYR A 23 0.84 -35.60 -42.74
C TYR A 23 0.41 -35.77 -41.29
N ASP A 24 1.33 -36.23 -40.44
CA ASP A 24 1.21 -36.11 -38.99
C ASP A 24 2.06 -34.91 -38.56
N ILE A 25 1.41 -33.87 -38.03
CA ILE A 25 2.04 -32.64 -37.58
C ILE A 25 1.84 -32.53 -36.07
N ARG A 26 2.93 -32.63 -35.32
CA ARG A 26 2.92 -32.42 -33.87
C ARG A 26 3.55 -31.08 -33.54
N ARG A 27 2.86 -30.31 -32.69
CA ARG A 27 3.34 -29.01 -32.19
C ARG A 27 3.50 -29.10 -30.67
N PRO A 28 4.73 -29.29 -30.17
CA PRO A 28 4.99 -29.20 -28.75
C PRO A 28 4.62 -27.81 -28.24
N LYS A 29 4.10 -27.72 -27.02
CA LYS A 29 3.87 -26.44 -26.36
C LYS A 29 5.23 -25.81 -25.99
N PRO A 30 5.36 -24.48 -26.01
CA PRO A 30 6.57 -23.83 -25.53
C PRO A 30 6.75 -24.07 -24.03
N GLU A 31 8.01 -24.20 -23.60
CA GLU A 31 8.37 -24.26 -22.19
C GLU A 31 8.53 -22.84 -21.64
N LEU A 32 7.90 -22.58 -20.48
CA LEU A 32 7.92 -21.27 -19.81
C LEU A 32 8.60 -21.43 -18.46
N GLN A 33 9.70 -20.71 -18.25
CA GLN A 33 10.32 -20.57 -16.93
C GLN A 33 10.03 -19.16 -16.41
N VAL A 34 9.21 -19.07 -15.37
CA VAL A 34 8.80 -17.81 -14.76
C VAL A 34 9.39 -17.72 -13.37
N GLN A 35 10.28 -16.76 -13.15
CA GLN A 35 10.85 -16.46 -11.84
C GLN A 35 10.38 -15.09 -11.37
N SER A 36 9.61 -15.07 -10.29
CA SER A 36 9.13 -13.84 -9.66
C SER A 36 9.99 -13.50 -8.44
N ILE A 37 10.63 -12.33 -8.48
CA ILE A 37 11.36 -11.76 -7.34
C ILE A 37 10.45 -10.73 -6.67
N LYS A 38 10.12 -10.96 -5.40
CA LYS A 38 9.26 -10.08 -4.62
C LYS A 38 9.95 -8.74 -4.35
N ALA A 39 9.16 -7.68 -4.26
CA ALA A 39 9.64 -6.39 -3.80
C ALA A 39 10.01 -6.46 -2.30
N VAL A 40 11.04 -5.73 -1.90
CA VAL A 40 11.45 -5.58 -0.50
C VAL A 40 11.31 -4.11 -0.14
N VAL A 41 10.62 -3.85 0.97
CA VAL A 41 10.45 -2.49 1.51
C VAL A 41 11.14 -2.44 2.85
N THR A 42 12.13 -1.57 2.97
CA THR A 42 12.88 -1.35 4.21
C THR A 42 12.58 0.06 4.69
N ALA A 43 11.93 0.16 5.86
CA ALA A 43 11.65 1.42 6.51
C ALA A 43 12.53 1.55 7.75
N THR A 44 13.45 2.52 7.76
CA THR A 44 14.20 2.86 8.96
C THR A 44 13.52 4.05 9.62
N ASN A 45 12.93 3.82 10.79
CA ASN A 45 12.24 4.87 11.53
C ASN A 45 13.04 5.24 12.79
N ARG A 46 13.17 6.54 13.07
CA ARG A 46 13.77 7.05 14.30
C ARG A 46 12.66 7.64 15.17
N PRO A 47 12.74 7.52 16.51
CA PRO A 47 11.76 8.14 17.39
C PRO A 47 11.78 9.66 17.19
N GLY A 48 10.59 10.29 17.11
CA GLY A 48 10.47 11.75 17.04
C GLY A 48 10.92 12.44 18.33
N ASN A 49 11.00 13.78 18.30
CA ASN A 49 11.36 14.59 19.45
C ASN A 49 10.10 15.08 20.18
N LEU A 50 10.00 14.83 21.48
CA LEU A 50 8.97 15.38 22.35
C LEU A 50 9.60 16.39 23.32
N GLN A 51 9.20 17.65 23.20
CA GLN A 51 9.56 18.71 24.12
C GLN A 51 8.36 19.01 25.01
N ILE A 52 8.60 19.06 26.33
CA ILE A 52 7.60 19.40 27.34
C ILE A 52 8.11 20.60 28.12
N ASP A 53 7.45 21.76 27.97
CA ASP A 53 7.75 22.94 28.78
C ASP A 53 6.79 23.02 29.97
N GLN A 54 7.35 23.11 31.17
CA GLN A 54 6.63 23.18 32.44
C GLN A 54 6.93 24.49 33.18
N THR A 55 7.43 25.51 32.48
CA THR A 55 7.83 26.78 33.08
C THR A 55 6.67 27.45 33.82
N LEU A 56 5.48 27.49 33.24
CA LEU A 56 4.28 28.05 33.89
C LEU A 56 3.77 27.17 35.03
N THR A 57 3.90 25.85 34.90
CA THR A 57 3.53 24.90 35.97
C THR A 57 4.41 25.11 37.20
N ASN A 58 5.73 25.18 37.01
CA ASN A 58 6.67 25.50 38.08
C ASN A 58 6.38 26.89 38.66
N ASN A 59 5.98 27.86 37.83
CA ASN A 59 5.60 29.18 38.30
C ASN A 59 4.41 29.15 39.27
N ALA A 60 3.40 28.32 39.00
CA ALA A 60 2.23 28.14 39.84
C ALA A 60 2.51 27.30 41.10
N LEU A 61 3.42 26.30 41.02
CA LEU A 61 3.70 25.38 42.13
C LEU A 61 4.76 25.90 43.11
N THR A 62 5.82 26.54 42.60
CA THR A 62 6.99 26.93 43.41
C THR A 62 7.23 28.43 43.47
N GLY A 63 6.43 29.22 42.74
CA GLY A 63 6.64 30.67 42.57
C GLY A 63 7.53 31.01 41.38
N GLY A 64 8.13 30.00 40.74
CA GLY A 64 8.88 30.13 39.51
C GLY A 64 10.32 30.61 39.70
N LYS A 65 10.92 31.12 38.62
CA LYS A 65 12.27 31.69 38.66
C LYS A 65 12.25 33.01 39.47
N PRO A 66 13.35 33.37 40.17
CA PRO A 66 13.41 34.57 40.99
C PRO A 66 12.97 35.85 40.26
N GLU A 67 13.33 36.00 38.99
CA GLU A 67 12.93 37.14 38.17
C GLU A 67 11.41 37.26 38.02
N VAL A 68 10.73 36.17 37.67
CA VAL A 68 9.27 36.14 37.48
C VAL A 68 8.54 36.32 38.81
N PHE A 69 9.08 35.71 39.87
CA PHE A 69 8.59 35.89 41.24
C PHE A 69 8.64 37.37 41.65
N TRP A 70 9.80 38.00 41.55
CA TRP A 70 9.96 39.41 41.94
C TRP A 70 9.13 40.35 41.07
N ASN A 71 9.07 40.12 39.75
CA ASN A 71 8.22 40.93 38.86
C ASN A 71 6.74 40.85 39.27
N ARG A 72 6.24 39.66 39.64
CA ARG A 72 4.86 39.50 40.13
C ARG A 72 4.64 40.29 41.41
N ILE A 73 5.55 40.18 42.37
CA ILE A 73 5.46 40.88 43.64
C ILE A 73 5.52 42.41 43.43
N TYR A 74 6.49 42.91 42.65
CA TYR A 74 6.63 44.33 42.31
C TYR A 74 5.42 44.90 41.57
N SER A 75 4.77 44.11 40.71
CA SER A 75 3.56 44.56 40.02
C SER A 75 2.38 44.84 40.96
N GLN A 76 2.34 44.21 42.13
CA GLN A 76 1.26 44.35 43.12
C GLN A 76 1.50 45.50 44.11
N TYR A 77 2.76 45.80 44.42
CA TYR A 77 3.12 46.76 45.47
C TYR A 77 2.49 48.14 45.29
N LYS A 78 2.35 48.63 44.06
CA LYS A 78 1.73 49.94 43.81
C LYS A 78 0.30 50.00 44.31
N GLN A 79 -0.49 48.97 44.01
CA GLN A 79 -1.89 48.90 44.43
C GLN A 79 -2.01 48.75 45.94
N ILE A 80 -1.19 47.87 46.53
CA ILE A 80 -1.17 47.64 47.98
C ILE A 80 -0.78 48.93 48.72
N ALA A 81 0.23 49.66 48.23
CA ALA A 81 0.63 50.93 48.83
C ALA A 81 -0.50 51.97 48.79
N GLN A 82 -1.24 52.05 47.68
CA GLN A 82 -2.40 52.95 47.56
C GLN A 82 -3.54 52.57 48.52
N GLN A 83 -3.84 51.27 48.64
CA GLN A 83 -4.84 50.77 49.59
C GLN A 83 -4.44 51.09 51.04
N ASN A 84 -3.17 50.89 51.40
CA ASN A 84 -2.65 51.24 52.73
C ASN A 84 -2.76 52.74 53.02
N ILE A 85 -2.44 53.60 52.05
CA ILE A 85 -2.60 55.06 52.20
C ILE A 85 -4.07 55.41 52.47
N GLN A 86 -5.01 54.81 51.74
CA GLN A 86 -6.45 55.02 51.95
C GLN A 86 -6.87 54.58 53.35
N GLN A 87 -6.45 53.40 53.79
CA GLN A 87 -6.74 52.89 55.14
C GLN A 87 -6.19 53.82 56.24
N ILE A 88 -4.97 54.34 56.10
CA ILE A 88 -4.39 55.29 57.06
C ILE A 88 -5.22 56.57 57.13
N VAL A 89 -5.64 57.11 55.98
CA VAL A 89 -6.49 58.30 55.91
C VAL A 89 -7.86 58.05 56.56
N GLU A 90 -8.49 56.91 56.30
CA GLU A 90 -9.76 56.52 56.91
C GLU A 90 -9.66 56.38 58.44
N LYS A 91 -8.60 55.73 58.93
CA LYS A 91 -8.31 55.61 60.37
C LYS A 91 -8.14 56.98 61.01
N GLY A 92 -7.36 57.87 60.37
CA GLY A 92 -7.17 59.25 60.81
C GLY A 92 -8.50 60.02 60.91
N ASN A 93 -9.34 59.92 59.88
CA ASN A 93 -10.67 60.54 59.86
C ASN A 93 -11.59 60.02 60.97
N ARG A 94 -11.55 58.71 61.27
CA ARG A 94 -12.32 58.12 62.38
C ARG A 94 -11.84 58.62 63.74
N MET A 95 -10.53 58.70 63.97
CA MET A 95 -9.95 59.20 65.22
C MET A 95 -10.21 60.70 65.43
N GLY A 96 -10.19 61.48 64.34
CA GLY A 96 -10.46 62.93 64.39
C GLY A 96 -11.94 63.31 64.46
N ASN A 97 -12.86 62.35 64.37
CA ASN A 97 -14.30 62.62 64.36
C ASN A 97 -14.84 62.93 65.76
N ILE A 98 -14.86 64.21 66.13
CA ILE A 98 -15.36 64.72 67.42
C ILE A 98 -16.87 64.53 67.65
N ALA A 99 -17.65 64.17 66.62
CA ALA A 99 -19.06 63.86 66.77
C ALA A 99 -19.30 62.45 67.35
N ARG A 100 -18.32 61.55 67.24
CA ARG A 100 -18.34 60.24 67.90
C ARG A 100 -17.98 60.41 69.39
N ARG A 101 -18.79 59.82 70.26
CA ARG A 101 -18.59 59.87 71.72
C ARG A 101 -17.82 58.65 72.27
N ASP A 102 -17.57 57.67 71.42
CA ASP A 102 -16.84 56.43 71.70
C ASP A 102 -15.37 56.52 71.27
N ASN A 103 -14.48 55.80 71.98
CA ASN A 103 -13.06 55.71 71.62
C ASN A 103 -12.85 54.65 70.53
N PRO A 104 -12.44 55.01 69.30
CA PRO A 104 -12.26 54.04 68.20
C PRO A 104 -10.96 53.23 68.29
N ILE A 105 -10.01 53.60 69.14
CA ILE A 105 -8.66 52.99 69.19
C ILE A 105 -8.70 51.47 69.42
N PRO A 106 -9.48 50.92 70.38
CA PRO A 106 -9.52 49.48 70.61
C PRO A 106 -10.04 48.69 69.40
N GLU A 107 -11.04 49.23 68.70
CA GLU A 107 -11.61 48.61 67.49
C GLU A 107 -10.58 48.63 66.34
N LEU A 108 -9.94 49.78 66.12
CA LEU A 108 -8.90 49.91 65.09
C LEU A 108 -7.70 48.99 65.35
N ALA A 109 -7.25 48.88 66.61
CA ALA A 109 -6.15 47.98 66.98
C ALA A 109 -6.52 46.50 66.77
N LEU A 110 -7.76 46.13 67.09
CA LEU A 110 -8.26 44.77 66.84
C LEU A 110 -8.35 44.48 65.33
N ASN A 111 -8.86 45.43 64.53
CA ASN A 111 -8.94 45.28 63.09
C ASN A 111 -7.55 45.12 62.46
N ASP A 112 -6.57 45.92 62.87
CA ASP A 112 -5.19 45.84 62.35
C ASP A 112 -4.53 44.50 62.72
N PHE A 113 -4.80 44.02 63.94
CA PHE A 113 -4.33 42.71 64.38
C PHE A 113 -4.97 41.56 63.58
N VAL A 114 -6.26 41.66 63.25
CA VAL A 114 -7.01 40.64 62.49
C VAL A 114 -6.67 40.67 61.01
N GLU A 115 -6.52 41.85 60.40
CA GLU A 115 -6.23 42.04 58.98
C GLU A 115 -4.81 41.57 58.63
N GLY A 116 -3.82 41.88 59.47
CA GLY A 116 -2.45 41.39 59.31
C GLY A 116 -1.72 41.98 58.10
N ALA A 117 -0.82 41.18 57.50
CA ALA A 117 -0.02 41.60 56.35
C ALA A 117 -0.85 41.54 55.04
N PRO A 118 -0.56 42.40 54.05
CA PRO A 118 -1.29 42.39 52.79
C PRO A 118 -1.11 41.07 52.03
N ASP A 119 -2.20 40.59 51.45
CA ASP A 119 -2.19 39.40 50.60
C ASP A 119 -1.39 39.67 49.32
N LEU A 120 -0.26 38.98 49.17
CA LEU A 120 0.56 39.01 47.97
C LEU A 120 0.36 37.71 47.19
N GLN A 121 0.07 37.85 45.90
CA GLN A 121 0.12 36.73 44.97
C GLN A 121 1.58 36.34 44.77
N VAL A 122 2.02 35.32 45.53
CA VAL A 122 3.39 34.77 45.47
C VAL A 122 3.53 33.69 44.39
N PHE A 123 2.45 32.97 44.08
CA PHE A 123 2.42 31.90 43.08
C PHE A 123 1.81 32.36 41.76
N GLY A 124 2.26 31.75 40.67
CA GLY A 124 1.68 31.98 39.35
C GLY A 124 0.25 31.46 39.25
N PHE A 125 -0.46 31.88 38.21
CA PHE A 125 -1.80 31.38 37.93
C PHE A 125 -1.76 29.87 37.70
N ALA A 126 -2.54 29.12 38.47
CA ALA A 126 -2.65 27.68 38.33
C ALA A 126 -3.67 27.34 37.23
N SER A 127 -3.20 26.66 36.19
CA SER A 127 -4.05 26.16 35.10
C SER A 127 -3.60 24.77 34.67
N PRO A 128 -4.53 23.86 34.29
CA PRO A 128 -4.19 22.63 33.60
C PRO A 128 -3.43 22.87 32.28
N THR A 129 -3.56 24.07 31.69
CA THR A 129 -2.92 24.46 30.43
C THR A 129 -1.50 25.02 30.62
N ASN A 130 -0.92 24.95 31.82
CA ASN A 130 0.43 25.45 32.10
C ASN A 130 1.56 24.53 31.59
N ILE A 131 1.21 23.38 31.03
CA ILE A 131 2.15 22.45 30.41
C ILE A 131 2.01 22.57 28.89
N GLU A 132 3.10 22.92 28.22
CA GLU A 132 3.16 22.99 26.76
C GLU A 132 3.84 21.74 26.20
N PHE A 133 3.16 21.07 25.27
CA PHE A 133 3.66 19.87 24.61
C PHE A 133 3.93 20.19 23.15
N GLN A 134 5.15 19.92 22.69
CA GLN A 134 5.52 20.03 21.29
C GLN A 134 6.14 18.72 20.82
N TYR A 135 5.49 18.07 19.86
CA TYR A 135 5.99 16.86 19.23
C TYR A 135 6.42 17.13 17.79
N THR A 136 7.66 16.79 17.47
CA THR A 136 8.21 16.87 16.12
C THR A 136 8.49 15.44 15.63
N PRO A 137 7.71 14.94 14.65
CA PRO A 137 7.99 13.63 14.05
C PRO A 137 9.31 13.67 13.27
N ASN A 138 10.02 12.55 13.23
CA ASN A 138 11.20 12.39 12.38
C ASN A 138 10.81 11.86 11.01
N ASP A 139 11.61 12.22 9.99
CA ASP A 139 11.42 11.72 8.64
C ASP A 139 11.61 10.20 8.58
N VAL A 140 10.70 9.54 7.86
CA VAL A 140 10.80 8.11 7.59
C VAL A 140 11.76 7.91 6.42
N ASN A 141 12.84 7.17 6.63
CA ASN A 141 13.70 6.75 5.53
C ASN A 141 13.15 5.45 4.95
N LEU A 142 12.52 5.55 3.78
CA LEU A 142 11.91 4.44 3.06
C LEU A 142 12.78 4.05 1.86
N GLN A 143 13.26 2.81 1.83
CA GLN A 143 13.90 2.20 0.67
C GLN A 143 13.00 1.11 0.09
N VAL A 144 12.76 1.18 -1.22
CA VAL A 144 11.91 0.25 -1.94
C VAL A 144 12.71 -0.42 -3.05
N ASP A 145 13.04 -1.69 -2.85
CA ASP A 145 13.62 -2.53 -3.88
C ASP A 145 12.48 -3.16 -4.68
N ARG A 146 12.33 -2.69 -5.93
CA ARG A 146 11.24 -3.14 -6.81
C ARG A 146 11.41 -4.63 -7.13
N GLY A 147 10.32 -5.37 -6.99
CA GLY A 147 10.25 -6.73 -7.49
C GLY A 147 10.37 -6.77 -9.01
N ARG A 148 10.84 -7.91 -9.54
CA ARG A 148 10.97 -8.13 -10.99
C ARG A 148 10.47 -9.51 -11.37
N LEU A 149 9.95 -9.60 -12.58
CA LEU A 149 9.50 -10.85 -13.18
C LEU A 149 10.44 -11.19 -14.32
N ASN A 150 11.14 -12.32 -14.20
CA ASN A 150 11.96 -12.86 -15.26
C ASN A 150 11.18 -13.99 -15.94
N ILE A 151 10.94 -13.86 -17.24
CA ILE A 151 10.23 -14.86 -18.05
C ILE A 151 11.20 -15.32 -19.13
N ASP A 152 11.55 -16.61 -19.12
CA ASP A 152 12.27 -17.27 -20.20
C ASP A 152 11.30 -18.19 -20.95
N VAL A 153 11.31 -18.11 -22.28
CA VAL A 153 10.39 -18.80 -23.18
C VAL A 153 11.18 -19.60 -24.21
N GLN A 154 11.09 -20.92 -24.15
CA GLN A 154 11.68 -21.80 -25.14
C GLN A 154 10.61 -22.31 -26.10
N VAL A 155 10.75 -21.97 -27.39
CA VAL A 155 9.82 -22.36 -28.44
C VAL A 155 10.39 -23.55 -29.20
N HIS A 156 9.61 -24.63 -29.27
CA HIS A 156 9.98 -25.83 -30.02
C HIS A 156 9.43 -25.78 -31.45
N ARG A 157 10.21 -26.32 -32.40
CA ARG A 157 9.79 -26.42 -33.80
C ARG A 157 8.73 -27.51 -33.96
N PRO A 158 7.78 -27.34 -34.90
CA PRO A 158 6.83 -28.39 -35.22
C PRO A 158 7.55 -29.62 -35.79
N GLU A 159 7.14 -30.80 -35.35
CA GLU A 159 7.57 -32.08 -35.90
C GLU A 159 6.58 -32.47 -37.01
N ILE A 160 7.09 -32.74 -38.21
CA ILE A 160 6.26 -33.07 -39.38
C ILE A 160 6.75 -34.40 -39.93
N ASN A 161 5.90 -35.42 -39.84
CA ASN A 161 6.12 -36.72 -40.45
C ASN A 161 5.17 -36.88 -41.64
N PHE A 162 5.75 -37.18 -42.81
CA PHE A 162 4.98 -37.46 -44.01
C PHE A 162 4.98 -38.96 -44.29
N GLU A 163 3.80 -39.57 -44.26
CA GLU A 163 3.60 -40.94 -44.68
C GLU A 163 3.19 -40.96 -46.14
N ARG A 164 4.06 -41.47 -47.00
CA ARG A 164 3.82 -41.56 -48.43
C ARG A 164 2.73 -42.58 -48.71
N GLY A 165 1.72 -42.17 -49.49
CA GLY A 165 0.70 -43.08 -49.99
C GLY A 165 1.25 -44.07 -51.01
N ASN A 166 0.59 -45.21 -51.16
CA ASN A 166 0.96 -46.25 -52.10
C ASN A 166 0.02 -46.25 -53.32
N VAL A 167 0.56 -46.62 -54.49
CA VAL A 167 -0.23 -46.88 -55.69
C VAL A 167 0.06 -48.30 -56.14
N ASN A 168 -0.97 -49.13 -56.11
CA ASN A 168 -0.90 -50.50 -56.58
C ASN A 168 -1.60 -50.61 -57.94
N ILE A 169 -0.86 -51.05 -58.95
CA ILE A 169 -1.35 -51.24 -60.31
C ILE A 169 -1.33 -52.73 -60.60
N TYR A 170 -2.48 -53.29 -60.96
CA TYR A 170 -2.60 -54.72 -61.21
C TYR A 170 -3.50 -55.01 -62.43
N MET A 171 -3.34 -56.19 -63.01
CA MET A 171 -4.18 -56.65 -64.11
C MET A 171 -5.50 -57.18 -63.56
N GLN A 172 -6.57 -56.42 -63.75
CA GLN A 172 -7.93 -56.84 -63.36
C GLN A 172 -8.50 -57.86 -64.35
N GLN A 173 -8.16 -57.74 -65.63
CA GLN A 173 -8.56 -58.68 -66.67
C GLN A 173 -7.46 -58.83 -67.71
N TYR A 174 -6.97 -60.04 -67.95
CA TYR A 174 -5.95 -60.27 -68.98
C TYR A 174 -6.56 -60.22 -70.39
N PRO A 175 -5.86 -59.62 -71.36
CA PRO A 175 -6.29 -59.66 -72.74
C PRO A 175 -6.20 -61.10 -73.27
N LYS A 176 -7.21 -61.53 -74.02
CA LYS A 176 -7.24 -62.86 -74.63
C LYS A 176 -7.83 -62.75 -76.03
N VAL A 177 -7.20 -63.38 -77.01
CA VAL A 177 -7.77 -63.54 -78.35
C VAL A 177 -7.96 -65.03 -78.60
N THR A 178 -9.20 -65.42 -78.91
CA THR A 178 -9.54 -66.79 -79.28
C THR A 178 -9.87 -66.80 -80.76
N ILE A 179 -9.09 -67.56 -81.53
CA ILE A 179 -9.32 -67.78 -82.95
C ILE A 179 -9.85 -69.20 -83.09
N THR A 180 -11.08 -69.34 -83.58
CA THR A 180 -11.69 -70.64 -83.84
C THR A 180 -11.65 -70.92 -85.33
N PRO A 181 -10.85 -71.91 -85.79
CA PRO A 181 -10.82 -72.28 -87.19
C PRO A 181 -12.13 -72.99 -87.59
N PRO A 182 -12.53 -72.92 -88.87
CA PRO A 182 -13.72 -73.60 -89.38
C PRO A 182 -13.53 -75.13 -89.37
N LYS A 183 -14.58 -75.88 -89.02
CA LYS A 183 -14.59 -77.33 -89.16
C LYS A 183 -14.63 -77.70 -90.65
N ILE A 184 -13.64 -78.45 -91.10
CA ILE A 184 -13.59 -79.02 -92.45
C ILE A 184 -13.82 -80.53 -92.29
N ASP A 185 -15.00 -81.02 -92.65
CA ASP A 185 -15.26 -82.45 -92.74
C ASP A 185 -14.62 -82.98 -94.03
N ILE A 186 -13.59 -83.80 -93.87
CA ILE A 186 -12.94 -84.53 -94.97
C ILE A 186 -13.39 -85.98 -94.87
N THR A 187 -14.60 -86.25 -95.34
CA THR A 187 -15.06 -87.62 -95.62
C THR A 187 -15.55 -87.67 -97.07
N ALA A 188 -14.69 -88.24 -97.92
CA ALA A 188 -14.98 -88.69 -99.27
C ALA A 188 -14.33 -90.06 -99.44
#